data_AF-A0A075FSS4-F1
#
_entry.id   AF-A0A075FSS4-F1
#
_cell.length_a   1.000
_cell.length_b   1.000
_cell.length_c   1.000
_cell.angle_alpha   90.00
_cell.angle_beta   90.00
_cell.angle_gamma   90.00
#
_symmetry.space_group_name_H-M   'P 1'
#
loop_
_entity.id
_entity.type
_entity.pdbx_description
1 polymer ?
#
loop_
_entity_poly.entity_id
_entity_poly.type
_entity_poly.pdbx_seq_one_letter_code
_entity_poly.pdbx_strand_id
1 'polypeptide(L)'
;MPVPPVTVRPSIILETGIRSEDDLTHKMVDIIRVNQRLRESKEAGTPPLIVQDLVDLLQYHTTTYFDNEVSGIPQAHHRSGRPLKTLTQRLKGKEGRFRGSLSGKRVDFSSRTVISPDPNLDLGEVGVPTAVATKLTIPEIVTEWNIEKLKKIVINGPNIFPGVNYIVRPDGVKIRLDFVEDRSIIADSLEIGYLVERHLADGDVVLFNRQPSLHQMSIMAHHVRVLPGKTFRLHPSVCPPYNADFDGDEMNLHVPQSEEARAEAILLMRVQEQLISPRFGGPIIGGLRDFITGAYLLTKDDTTLTKQEFTNFAMLGGYDGEIPEPKIKNKNGSLYTGKQLFSIFLPSDFNLILTSKWSKGTNGKRKDIVIKNGELVSGVIDKSSIGAEEPESVLHRIAKDYGNEKAKTFLNSILIIIKQFITNYGFSYGYSDLELSDKDREAILTDLQETYDKVGDIISQKIREL
;
A
#
# COMPACT_ATOMS: atom_id res chain seq x y z
N MET A 1 11.93 -13.38 -46.89
CA MET A 1 11.39 -13.31 -45.52
C MET A 1 12.55 -12.99 -44.57
N PRO A 2 12.46 -11.93 -43.74
CA PRO A 2 13.53 -11.60 -42.81
C PRO A 2 13.66 -12.67 -41.72
N VAL A 3 14.90 -13.03 -41.37
CA VAL A 3 15.21 -14.01 -40.33
C VAL A 3 15.51 -13.26 -39.03
N PRO A 4 14.70 -13.42 -37.96
CA PRO A 4 14.98 -12.75 -36.70
C PRO A 4 16.28 -13.28 -36.07
N PRO A 5 17.04 -12.43 -35.37
CA PRO A 5 18.25 -12.83 -34.65
C PRO A 5 17.94 -13.76 -33.49
N VAL A 6 18.96 -14.46 -32.97
CA VAL A 6 18.84 -15.42 -31.86
C VAL A 6 18.26 -14.77 -30.59
N THR A 7 18.43 -13.46 -30.40
CA THR A 7 17.84 -12.71 -29.28
C THR A 7 16.31 -12.72 -29.27
N VAL A 8 15.66 -12.88 -30.42
CA VAL A 8 14.19 -12.98 -30.54
C VAL A 8 13.71 -14.44 -30.47
N ARG A 9 14.59 -15.39 -30.80
CA ARG A 9 14.34 -16.85 -30.83
C ARG A 9 15.43 -17.59 -30.04
N PRO A 10 15.45 -17.44 -28.71
CA PRO A 10 16.53 -17.97 -27.87
C PRO A 10 16.54 -19.50 -27.87
N SER A 11 17.74 -20.09 -27.85
CA SER A 11 17.93 -21.52 -27.62
C SER A 11 18.24 -21.75 -26.13
N ILE A 12 17.62 -22.75 -25.52
CA ILE A 12 17.80 -23.10 -24.11
C ILE A 12 18.50 -24.46 -24.05
N ILE A 13 19.52 -24.58 -23.21
CA ILE A 13 20.15 -25.87 -22.90
C ILE A 13 19.48 -26.38 -21.63
N LEU A 14 18.86 -27.56 -21.71
CA LEU A 14 18.29 -28.23 -20.55
C LEU A 14 19.41 -28.76 -19.66
N GLU A 15 19.12 -29.02 -18.38
CA GLU A 15 20.08 -29.62 -17.44
C GLU A 15 20.63 -30.97 -17.92
N THR A 16 19.89 -31.66 -18.79
CA THR A 16 20.29 -32.90 -19.46
C THR A 16 21.32 -32.72 -20.58
N GLY A 17 21.72 -31.47 -20.88
CA GLY A 17 22.62 -31.11 -21.98
C GLY A 17 21.96 -31.06 -23.36
N ILE A 18 20.66 -31.39 -23.47
CA ILE A 18 19.90 -31.33 -24.72
C ILE A 18 19.51 -29.89 -25.02
N ARG A 19 19.71 -29.47 -26.27
CA ARG A 19 19.25 -28.15 -26.76
C ARG A 19 17.76 -28.17 -27.09
N SER A 20 17.02 -27.23 -26.54
CA SER A 20 15.64 -26.92 -26.92
C SER A 20 15.62 -25.60 -27.67
N GLU A 21 15.30 -25.68 -28.95
CA GLU A 21 15.17 -24.50 -29.81
C GLU A 21 13.79 -23.83 -29.64
N ASP A 22 13.74 -22.55 -29.98
CA ASP A 22 12.50 -21.76 -29.95
C ASP A 22 11.49 -22.21 -31.02
N ASP A 23 10.19 -22.07 -30.72
CA ASP A 23 9.09 -22.39 -31.65
C ASP A 23 9.22 -21.70 -33.03
N LEU A 24 9.74 -20.47 -33.07
CA LEU A 24 10.01 -19.76 -34.33
C LEU A 24 11.12 -20.45 -35.12
N THR A 25 12.17 -20.95 -34.47
CA THR A 25 13.25 -21.69 -35.13
C THR A 25 12.71 -22.95 -35.79
N HIS A 26 11.87 -23.72 -35.09
CA HIS A 26 11.22 -24.91 -35.66
C HIS A 26 10.42 -24.58 -36.93
N LYS A 27 9.60 -23.53 -36.88
CA LYS A 27 8.79 -23.13 -38.02
C LYS A 27 9.61 -22.61 -39.20
N MET A 28 10.70 -21.91 -38.93
CA MET A 28 11.63 -21.44 -39.97
C MET A 28 12.33 -22.59 -40.69
N VAL A 29 12.73 -23.64 -39.97
CA VAL A 29 13.31 -24.84 -40.58
C VAL A 29 12.32 -25.48 -41.55
N ASP A 30 11.03 -25.55 -41.20
CA ASP A 30 10.01 -26.09 -42.10
C ASP A 30 9.83 -25.20 -43.35
N ILE A 31 9.81 -23.87 -43.20
CA ILE A 31 9.75 -22.93 -44.32
C ILE A 31 10.93 -23.16 -45.28
N ILE A 32 12.15 -23.28 -44.76
CA ILE A 32 13.36 -23.51 -45.58
C ILE A 32 13.28 -24.86 -46.30
N ARG A 33 12.86 -25.93 -45.61
CA ARG A 33 12.72 -27.26 -46.20
C ARG A 33 11.71 -27.29 -47.35
N VAL A 34 10.53 -26.68 -47.16
CA VAL A 34 9.51 -26.63 -48.21
C VAL A 34 9.95 -25.73 -49.36
N ASN A 35 10.61 -24.60 -49.08
CA ASN A 35 11.14 -23.71 -50.11
C ASN A 35 12.21 -24.39 -50.98
N GLN A 36 13.10 -25.17 -50.37
CA GLN A 36 14.13 -25.93 -51.10
C GLN A 36 13.49 -27.03 -51.97
N ARG A 37 12.52 -27.78 -51.42
CA ARG A 37 11.76 -28.79 -52.19
C ARG A 37 11.00 -28.16 -53.36
N LEU A 38 10.34 -27.03 -53.14
CA LEU A 38 9.63 -26.30 -54.20
C LEU A 38 10.58 -25.87 -55.32
N ARG A 39 11.79 -25.42 -54.98
CA ARG A 39 12.82 -25.08 -55.96
C ARG A 39 13.26 -26.29 -56.77
N GLU A 40 13.60 -27.40 -56.10
CA GLU A 40 14.03 -28.65 -56.75
C GLU A 40 12.93 -29.21 -57.66
N SER A 41 11.66 -29.22 -57.23
CA SER A 41 10.54 -29.70 -58.03
C SER A 41 10.28 -28.84 -59.28
N LYS A 42 10.51 -27.52 -59.20
CA LYS A 42 10.43 -26.62 -60.36
C LYS A 42 11.56 -26.87 -61.35
N GLU A 43 12.78 -27.04 -60.86
CA GLU A 43 13.95 -27.32 -61.71
C GLU A 43 13.85 -28.71 -62.37
N ALA A 44 13.24 -29.70 -61.71
CA ALA A 44 13.04 -31.06 -62.21
C ALA A 44 11.88 -31.23 -63.22
N GLY A 45 11.13 -30.16 -63.55
CA GLY A 45 10.03 -30.22 -64.52
C GLY A 45 8.80 -31.01 -64.01
N THR A 46 8.56 -31.01 -62.70
CA THR A 46 7.43 -31.72 -62.07
C THR A 46 6.08 -31.16 -62.55
N PRO A 47 5.02 -31.98 -62.66
CA PRO A 47 3.68 -31.51 -63.06
C PRO A 47 3.20 -30.28 -62.26
N PRO A 48 2.50 -29.32 -62.92
CA PRO A 48 2.04 -28.08 -62.29
C PRO A 48 1.21 -28.27 -61.03
N LEU A 49 0.42 -29.35 -60.94
CA LEU A 49 -0.41 -29.67 -59.78
C LEU A 49 0.43 -29.84 -58.50
N ILE A 50 1.52 -30.61 -58.59
CA ILE A 50 2.41 -30.89 -57.44
C ILE A 50 3.17 -29.62 -57.03
N VAL A 51 3.54 -28.79 -58.01
CA VAL A 51 4.16 -27.49 -57.74
C VAL A 51 3.19 -26.57 -57.00
N GLN A 52 1.90 -26.59 -57.38
CA GLN A 52 0.85 -25.81 -56.70
C GLN A 52 0.67 -26.28 -55.25
N ASP A 53 0.61 -27.58 -55.00
CA ASP A 53 0.51 -28.13 -53.63
C ASP A 53 1.69 -27.69 -52.74
N LEU A 54 2.92 -27.65 -53.29
CA LEU A 54 4.10 -27.16 -52.57
C LEU A 54 4.07 -25.65 -52.32
N VAL A 55 3.49 -24.87 -53.23
CA VAL A 55 3.26 -23.43 -53.03
C VAL A 55 2.26 -23.21 -51.91
N ASP A 56 1.16 -23.96 -51.89
CA ASP A 56 0.13 -23.87 -50.85
C ASP A 56 0.67 -24.30 -49.48
N LEU A 57 1.53 -25.32 -49.44
CA LEU A 57 2.23 -25.74 -48.23
C LEU A 57 3.23 -24.67 -47.75
N LEU A 58 3.97 -24.02 -48.66
CA LEU A 58 4.86 -22.92 -48.29
C LEU A 58 4.08 -21.73 -47.73
N GLN A 59 2.94 -21.41 -48.34
CA GLN A 59 2.01 -20.39 -47.87
C GLN A 59 1.49 -20.74 -46.47
N TYR A 60 1.09 -22.00 -46.23
CA TYR A 60 0.68 -22.49 -44.91
C TYR A 60 1.77 -22.25 -43.85
N HIS A 61 3.01 -22.66 -44.12
CA HIS A 61 4.10 -22.49 -43.16
C HIS A 61 4.46 -21.01 -42.92
N THR A 62 4.35 -20.17 -43.95
CA THR A 62 4.60 -18.73 -43.85
C THR A 62 3.50 -18.04 -43.06
N THR A 63 2.22 -18.34 -43.34
CA THR A 63 1.08 -17.77 -42.61
C THR A 63 1.15 -18.13 -41.14
N THR A 64 1.31 -19.42 -40.81
CA THR A 64 1.35 -19.89 -39.42
C THR A 64 2.59 -19.40 -38.65
N TYR A 65 3.68 -19.03 -39.34
CA TYR A 65 4.83 -18.35 -38.73
C TYR A 65 4.54 -16.94 -38.22
N PHE A 66 3.68 -16.19 -38.91
CA PHE A 66 3.25 -14.87 -38.44
C PHE A 66 2.09 -14.97 -37.45
N ASP A 67 1.10 -15.79 -37.79
CA ASP A 67 -0.07 -16.00 -36.96
C ASP A 67 -0.56 -17.46 -37.07
N ASN A 68 -0.41 -18.21 -35.99
CA ASN A 68 -0.84 -19.60 -35.92
C ASN A 68 -2.34 -19.77 -35.60
N GLU A 69 -3.09 -18.69 -35.40
CA GLU A 69 -4.52 -18.70 -35.03
C GLU A 69 -5.41 -18.12 -36.14
N VAL A 70 -4.90 -18.08 -37.37
CA VAL A 70 -5.66 -17.62 -38.53
C VAL A 70 -6.87 -18.54 -38.76
N SER A 71 -8.05 -17.92 -38.84
CA SER A 71 -9.32 -18.63 -39.07
C SER A 71 -9.29 -19.39 -40.41
N GLY A 72 -9.79 -20.62 -40.41
CA GLY A 72 -9.85 -21.47 -41.60
C GLY A 72 -8.54 -22.21 -41.95
N ILE A 73 -7.47 -22.03 -41.17
CA ILE A 73 -6.19 -22.72 -41.37
C ILE A 73 -5.90 -23.62 -40.16
N PRO A 74 -5.50 -24.89 -40.35
CA PRO A 74 -5.17 -25.77 -39.24
C PRO A 74 -3.93 -25.29 -38.47
N GLN A 75 -3.98 -25.29 -37.15
CA GLN A 75 -2.87 -24.81 -36.33
C GLN A 75 -1.62 -25.69 -36.53
N ALA A 76 -0.45 -25.06 -36.54
CA ALA A 76 0.82 -25.77 -36.51
C ALA A 76 1.14 -26.21 -35.09
N HIS A 77 1.37 -27.50 -34.90
CA HIS A 77 1.71 -28.10 -33.61
C HIS A 77 3.18 -28.52 -33.57
N HIS A 78 3.75 -28.47 -32.37
CA HIS A 78 5.00 -29.13 -32.06
C HIS A 78 4.80 -30.66 -32.09
N ARG A 79 5.89 -31.44 -32.15
CA ARG A 79 5.84 -32.92 -32.12
C ARG A 79 5.11 -33.49 -30.88
N SER A 80 5.02 -32.70 -29.82
CA SER A 80 4.31 -33.03 -28.59
C SER A 80 2.80 -32.73 -28.63
N GLY A 81 2.27 -32.24 -29.76
CA GLY A 81 0.86 -31.85 -29.89
C GLY A 81 0.52 -30.46 -29.35
N ARG A 82 1.46 -29.75 -28.72
CA ARG A 82 1.27 -28.36 -28.27
C ARG A 82 1.28 -27.40 -29.48
N PRO A 83 0.30 -26.47 -29.62
CA PRO A 83 0.36 -25.42 -30.65
C PRO A 83 1.64 -24.58 -30.53
N LEU A 84 2.26 -24.25 -31.67
CA LEU A 84 3.44 -23.39 -31.69
C LEU A 84 3.08 -21.94 -31.35
N LYS A 85 3.89 -21.29 -30.49
CA LYS A 85 3.70 -19.88 -30.15
C LYS A 85 4.48 -18.99 -31.11
N THR A 86 3.79 -18.50 -32.14
CA THR A 86 4.40 -17.69 -33.21
C THR A 86 4.27 -16.19 -32.94
N LEU A 87 4.65 -15.33 -33.89
CA LEU A 87 4.91 -13.91 -33.62
C LEU A 87 3.70 -13.19 -33.03
N THR A 88 2.52 -13.37 -33.60
CA THR A 88 1.29 -12.69 -33.14
C THR A 88 0.89 -13.12 -31.73
N GLN A 89 0.98 -14.42 -31.41
CA GLN A 89 0.69 -14.95 -30.07
C GLN A 89 1.69 -14.48 -29.02
N ARG A 90 2.92 -14.13 -29.40
CA ARG A 90 3.91 -13.55 -28.48
C ARG A 90 3.57 -12.10 -28.14
N LEU A 91 2.93 -11.38 -29.05
CA LEU A 91 2.60 -9.96 -28.85
C LEU A 91 1.28 -9.77 -28.12
N LYS A 92 0.24 -10.53 -28.49
CA LYS A 92 -1.13 -10.41 -27.97
C LYS A 92 -1.34 -11.19 -26.66
N GLY A 93 -2.44 -10.88 -25.98
CA GLY A 93 -2.89 -11.60 -24.78
C GLY A 93 -2.38 -11.04 -23.45
N LYS A 94 -2.83 -11.63 -22.34
CA LYS A 94 -2.49 -11.20 -20.97
C LYS A 94 -1.00 -11.36 -20.67
N GLU A 95 -0.40 -12.45 -21.15
CA GLU A 95 1.02 -12.76 -21.02
C GLU A 95 1.84 -12.36 -22.27
N GLY A 96 1.22 -11.66 -23.23
CA GLY A 96 1.90 -11.16 -24.41
C GLY A 96 2.88 -10.03 -24.07
N ARG A 97 3.82 -9.75 -24.97
CA ARG A 97 4.86 -8.72 -24.76
C ARG A 97 4.30 -7.32 -24.50
N PHE A 98 3.20 -6.93 -25.16
CA PHE A 98 2.60 -5.62 -24.93
C PHE A 98 2.11 -5.46 -23.48
N ARG A 99 1.34 -6.42 -22.98
CA ARG A 99 0.77 -6.30 -21.63
C ARG A 99 1.72 -6.77 -20.52
N GLY A 100 2.40 -7.90 -20.71
CA GLY A 100 3.23 -8.54 -19.69
C GLY A 100 4.71 -8.14 -19.69
N SER A 101 5.14 -7.26 -20.60
CA SER A 101 6.52 -6.73 -20.59
C SER A 101 6.60 -5.22 -20.72
N LEU A 102 5.67 -4.57 -21.44
CA LEU A 102 5.64 -3.11 -21.58
C LEU A 102 4.70 -2.46 -20.56
N SER A 103 3.43 -2.87 -20.48
CA SER A 103 2.48 -2.25 -19.54
C SER A 103 2.66 -2.69 -18.08
N GLY A 104 3.12 -3.92 -17.86
CA GLY A 104 3.45 -4.44 -16.53
C GLY A 104 4.71 -5.28 -16.62
N LYS A 105 5.69 -5.00 -15.76
CA LYS A 105 6.97 -5.71 -15.72
C LYS A 105 7.33 -6.02 -14.27
N ARG A 106 8.08 -7.09 -14.05
CA ARG A 106 8.79 -7.29 -12.78
C ARG A 106 9.87 -6.22 -12.65
N VAL A 107 9.98 -5.64 -11.46
CA VAL A 107 10.89 -4.53 -11.17
C VAL A 107 11.85 -4.93 -10.06
N ASP A 108 13.09 -4.45 -10.17
CA ASP A 108 14.09 -4.57 -9.14
C ASP A 108 13.84 -3.56 -8.00
N PHE A 109 14.64 -3.61 -6.93
CA PHE A 109 14.54 -2.72 -5.76
C PHE A 109 13.14 -2.68 -5.15
N SER A 110 12.51 -3.85 -5.09
CA SER A 110 11.20 -4.05 -4.49
C SER A 110 11.22 -5.19 -3.48
N SER A 111 10.29 -5.15 -2.52
CA SER A 111 10.08 -6.18 -1.51
C SER A 111 8.59 -6.39 -1.25
N ARG A 112 8.24 -7.54 -0.71
CA ARG A 112 6.87 -7.92 -0.36
C ARG A 112 6.89 -8.78 0.89
N THR A 113 6.04 -8.44 1.85
CA THR A 113 5.79 -9.26 3.05
C THR A 113 4.42 -8.92 3.64
N VAL A 114 4.01 -9.70 4.63
CA VAL A 114 2.78 -9.51 5.40
C VAL A 114 2.84 -8.19 6.19
N ILE A 115 1.69 -7.53 6.33
CA ILE A 115 1.56 -6.31 7.14
C ILE A 115 1.12 -6.58 8.58
N SER A 116 1.46 -5.69 9.50
CA SER A 116 1.08 -5.74 10.91
C SER A 116 0.75 -4.34 11.44
N PRO A 117 -0.20 -4.21 12.38
CA PRO A 117 -0.55 -2.91 12.95
C PRO A 117 0.54 -2.42 13.89
N ASP A 118 0.91 -1.14 13.78
CA ASP A 118 1.72 -0.47 14.80
C ASP A 118 1.21 0.97 15.02
N PRO A 119 0.39 1.21 16.07
CA PRO A 119 -0.19 2.52 16.34
C PRO A 119 0.81 3.52 16.95
N ASN A 120 2.08 3.12 17.18
CA ASN A 120 3.11 4.04 17.67
C ASN A 120 3.96 4.63 16.53
N LEU A 121 3.77 4.16 15.29
CA LEU A 121 4.38 4.74 14.11
C LEU A 121 3.66 6.02 13.69
N ASP A 122 4.41 6.96 13.13
CA ASP A 122 3.83 8.13 12.47
C ASP A 122 2.97 7.66 11.26
N LEU A 123 1.89 8.38 10.96
CA LEU A 123 1.02 8.06 9.82
C LEU A 123 1.77 8.00 8.48
N GLY A 124 2.84 8.77 8.32
CA GLY A 124 3.69 8.78 7.13
C GLY A 124 4.87 7.82 7.21
N GLU A 125 4.99 7.02 8.27
CA GLU A 125 6.06 6.02 8.43
C GLU A 125 5.58 4.60 8.08
N VAL A 126 6.50 3.83 7.50
CA VAL A 126 6.37 2.38 7.34
C VAL A 126 7.52 1.66 8.04
N GLY A 127 7.16 0.74 8.92
CA GLY A 127 8.09 -0.15 9.59
C GLY A 127 8.64 -1.18 8.61
N VAL A 128 9.95 -1.12 8.33
CA VAL A 128 10.64 -2.04 7.42
C VAL A 128 11.51 -3.01 8.20
N PRO A 129 11.38 -4.34 7.99
CA PRO A 129 12.26 -5.32 8.62
C PRO A 129 13.74 -5.08 8.30
N THR A 130 14.63 -5.24 9.28
CA THR A 130 16.09 -5.16 9.06
C THR A 130 16.58 -6.09 7.94
N ALA A 131 15.97 -7.25 7.77
CA ALA A 131 16.29 -8.19 6.69
C ALA A 131 15.93 -7.69 5.28
N VAL A 132 14.95 -6.79 5.18
CA VAL A 132 14.58 -6.11 3.93
C VAL A 132 15.49 -4.89 3.73
N ALA A 133 15.71 -4.12 4.79
CA ALA A 133 16.54 -2.90 4.77
C ALA A 133 18.00 -3.16 4.35
N THR A 134 18.57 -4.29 4.76
CA THR A 134 19.94 -4.71 4.37
C THR A 134 20.06 -5.17 2.91
N LYS A 135 18.96 -5.63 2.30
CA LYS A 135 18.95 -6.10 0.91
C LYS A 135 18.64 -4.98 -0.08
N LEU A 136 17.69 -4.12 0.27
CA LEU A 136 17.32 -2.97 -0.54
C LEU A 136 18.37 -1.87 -0.37
N THR A 137 18.77 -1.26 -1.47
CA THR A 137 19.81 -0.24 -1.48
C THR A 137 19.33 1.04 -2.14
N ILE A 138 19.99 2.13 -1.78
CA ILE A 138 19.86 3.43 -2.40
C ILE A 138 21.26 3.85 -2.88
N PRO A 139 21.40 4.23 -4.16
CA PRO A 139 22.63 4.81 -4.68
C PRO A 139 22.78 6.22 -4.11
N GLU A 140 23.88 6.46 -3.41
CA GLU A 140 24.26 7.76 -2.88
C GLU A 140 25.61 8.17 -3.48
N ILE A 141 25.68 9.36 -4.07
CA ILE A 141 26.91 9.90 -4.63
C ILE A 141 27.77 10.43 -3.48
N VAL A 142 29.05 10.08 -3.48
CA VAL A 142 30.02 10.58 -2.52
C VAL A 142 30.27 12.06 -2.81
N THR A 143 29.99 12.87 -1.81
CA THR A 143 30.19 14.32 -1.78
C THR A 143 31.02 14.68 -0.55
N GLU A 144 31.47 15.93 -0.47
CA GLU A 144 32.18 16.44 0.71
C GLU A 144 31.34 16.31 1.99
N TRP A 145 30.01 16.33 1.87
CA TRP A 145 29.11 16.40 3.03
C TRP A 145 28.82 15.03 3.65
N ASN A 146 28.92 13.95 2.85
CA ASN A 146 28.56 12.60 3.29
C ASN A 146 29.76 11.64 3.34
N ILE A 147 30.94 12.03 2.84
CA ILE A 147 32.10 11.13 2.75
C ILE A 147 32.46 10.47 4.09
N GLU A 148 32.48 11.21 5.20
CA GLU A 148 32.80 10.65 6.52
C GLU A 148 31.76 9.62 6.98
N LYS A 149 30.47 9.88 6.71
CA LYS A 149 29.37 8.97 7.01
C LYS A 149 29.47 7.71 6.14
N LEU A 150 29.73 7.87 4.84
CA LEU A 150 29.86 6.77 3.89
C LEU A 150 31.06 5.87 4.22
N LYS A 151 32.21 6.44 4.61
CA LYS A 151 33.38 5.67 5.07
C LYS A 151 33.03 4.74 6.24
N LYS A 152 32.29 5.24 7.24
CA LYS A 152 31.86 4.43 8.40
C LYS A 152 30.97 3.25 8.00
N ILE A 153 29.99 3.45 7.13
CA ILE A 153 29.10 2.36 6.69
C ILE A 153 29.77 1.38 5.72
N VAL A 154 30.78 1.82 4.96
CA VAL A 154 31.60 0.93 4.12
C VAL A 154 32.41 -0.04 4.98
N ILE A 155 32.95 0.43 6.12
CA ILE A 155 33.66 -0.44 7.08
C ILE A 155 32.71 -1.51 7.65
N ASN A 156 31.47 -1.15 7.98
CA ASN A 156 30.44 -2.11 8.44
C ASN A 156 30.14 -3.18 7.38
N GLY A 157 30.17 -2.80 6.09
CA GLY A 157 29.94 -3.69 4.95
C GLY A 157 28.50 -4.21 4.84
N PRO A 158 28.26 -5.34 4.17
CA PRO A 158 26.90 -5.78 3.82
C PRO A 158 26.14 -6.49 4.95
N ASN A 159 26.86 -7.04 5.94
CA ASN A 159 26.26 -7.90 6.98
C ASN A 159 25.77 -7.14 8.21
N ILE A 160 26.31 -5.95 8.48
CA ILE A 160 25.98 -5.14 9.66
C ILE A 160 25.18 -3.94 9.18
N PHE A 161 23.97 -3.78 9.73
CA PHE A 161 23.15 -2.60 9.51
C PHE A 161 23.52 -1.49 10.50
N PRO A 162 23.69 -0.22 10.07
CA PRO A 162 23.67 0.28 8.68
C PRO A 162 24.96 -0.04 7.92
N GLY A 163 24.84 -0.44 6.66
CA GLY A 163 25.94 -0.92 5.84
C GLY A 163 25.83 -0.60 4.34
N VAL A 164 26.69 -1.24 3.55
CA VAL A 164 26.82 -1.04 2.09
C VAL A 164 27.02 -2.37 1.40
N ASN A 165 26.35 -2.55 0.25
CA ASN A 165 26.49 -3.77 -0.56
C ASN A 165 27.47 -3.60 -1.72
N TYR A 166 27.41 -2.44 -2.39
CA TYR A 166 28.22 -2.18 -3.59
C TYR A 166 28.80 -0.77 -3.59
N ILE A 167 29.96 -0.63 -4.23
CA ILE A 167 30.56 0.65 -4.57
C ILE A 167 30.82 0.66 -6.07
N VAL A 168 30.37 1.70 -6.76
CA VAL A 168 30.59 1.92 -8.18
C VAL A 168 31.55 3.09 -8.33
N ARG A 169 32.69 2.82 -8.95
CA ARG A 169 33.68 3.85 -9.26
C ARG A 169 33.25 4.70 -10.46
N PRO A 170 33.82 5.90 -10.65
CA PRO A 170 33.55 6.75 -11.81
C PRO A 170 33.86 6.10 -13.17
N ASP A 171 34.77 5.11 -13.20
CA ASP A 171 35.09 4.29 -14.38
C ASP A 171 34.01 3.23 -14.71
N GLY A 172 32.97 3.11 -13.88
CA GLY A 172 31.88 2.15 -14.03
C GLY A 172 32.16 0.78 -13.41
N VAL A 173 33.32 0.58 -12.77
CA VAL A 173 33.65 -0.69 -12.10
C VAL A 173 32.86 -0.82 -10.81
N LYS A 174 32.03 -1.87 -10.74
CA LYS A 174 31.22 -2.21 -9.56
C LYS A 174 31.95 -3.20 -8.65
N ILE A 175 32.29 -2.75 -7.45
CA ILE A 175 32.95 -3.51 -6.40
C ILE A 175 31.88 -4.07 -5.46
N ARG A 176 31.94 -5.38 -5.20
CA ARG A 176 31.08 -6.09 -4.25
C ARG A 176 31.79 -6.22 -2.92
N LEU A 177 31.23 -5.65 -1.85
CA LEU A 177 31.84 -5.67 -0.53
C LEU A 177 31.79 -7.04 0.16
N ASP A 178 30.99 -8.00 -0.35
CA ASP A 178 30.94 -9.37 0.15
C ASP A 178 32.28 -10.12 0.04
N PHE A 179 33.08 -9.79 -0.98
CA PHE A 179 34.33 -10.49 -1.32
C PHE A 179 35.59 -9.73 -0.91
N VAL A 180 35.44 -8.61 -0.20
CA VAL A 180 36.56 -7.78 0.24
C VAL A 180 36.93 -8.16 1.66
N GLU A 181 38.19 -8.61 1.84
CA GLU A 181 38.74 -8.98 3.16
C GLU A 181 39.00 -7.75 4.03
N ASP A 182 39.68 -6.73 3.50
CA ASP A 182 39.96 -5.48 4.22
C ASP A 182 39.15 -4.31 3.66
N ARG A 183 38.10 -3.95 4.40
CA ARG A 183 37.17 -2.86 4.04
C ARG A 183 37.71 -1.48 4.39
N SER A 184 38.70 -1.39 5.26
CA SER A 184 39.28 -0.13 5.72
C SER A 184 40.02 0.56 4.57
N ILE A 185 40.79 -0.21 3.81
CA ILE A 185 41.52 0.27 2.62
C ILE A 185 40.55 0.86 1.60
N ILE A 186 39.41 0.18 1.37
CA ILE A 186 38.41 0.67 0.42
C ILE A 186 37.76 1.97 0.93
N ALA A 187 37.43 2.03 2.21
CA ALA A 187 36.88 3.24 2.82
C ALA A 187 37.85 4.42 2.72
N ASP A 188 39.15 4.19 2.90
CA ASP A 188 40.17 5.24 2.76
C ASP A 188 40.33 5.71 1.32
N SER A 189 40.19 4.80 0.35
CA SER A 189 40.22 5.08 -1.08
C SER A 189 38.95 5.71 -1.66
N LEU A 190 37.94 5.99 -0.82
CA LEU A 190 36.68 6.58 -1.25
C LEU A 190 36.91 8.05 -1.66
N GLU A 191 36.58 8.39 -2.90
CA GLU A 191 36.75 9.74 -3.44
C GLU A 191 35.40 10.34 -3.85
N ILE A 192 35.37 11.67 -4.00
CA ILE A 192 34.20 12.40 -4.48
C ILE A 192 33.83 11.92 -5.89
N GLY A 193 32.54 11.71 -6.13
CA GLY A 193 32.03 11.19 -7.40
C GLY A 193 31.90 9.66 -7.48
N TYR A 194 32.37 8.93 -6.46
CA TYR A 194 32.03 7.51 -6.32
C TYR A 194 30.53 7.37 -6.01
N LEU A 195 29.93 6.24 -6.37
CA LEU A 195 28.55 5.92 -6.03
C LEU A 195 28.52 4.74 -5.06
N VAL A 196 27.86 4.92 -3.93
CA VAL A 196 27.76 3.93 -2.86
C VAL A 196 26.32 3.43 -2.79
N GLU A 197 26.10 2.13 -3.00
CA GLU A 197 24.80 1.49 -2.82
C GLU A 197 24.64 1.08 -1.36
N ARG A 198 24.23 2.04 -0.53
CA ARG A 198 24.01 1.86 0.91
C ARG A 198 22.69 1.16 1.19
N HIS A 199 22.58 0.52 2.34
CA HIS A 199 21.32 -0.04 2.84
C HIS A 199 20.23 1.03 2.98
N LEU A 200 18.98 0.60 2.87
CA LEU A 200 17.80 1.42 3.16
C LEU A 200 17.78 1.77 4.66
N ALA A 201 17.68 3.04 5.00
CA ALA A 201 17.81 3.56 6.36
C ALA A 201 16.58 4.36 6.79
N ASP A 202 16.55 4.74 8.06
CA ASP A 202 15.47 5.56 8.63
C ASP A 202 15.36 6.90 7.90
N GLY A 203 14.13 7.32 7.62
CA GLY A 203 13.81 8.57 6.93
C GLY A 203 13.83 8.48 5.40
N ASP A 204 14.38 7.41 4.82
CA ASP A 204 14.34 7.18 3.37
C ASP A 204 12.90 7.05 2.87
N VAL A 205 12.65 7.49 1.63
CA VAL A 205 11.31 7.50 1.06
C VAL A 205 11.11 6.27 0.19
N VAL A 206 9.99 5.59 0.40
CA VAL A 206 9.60 4.38 -0.32
C VAL A 206 8.15 4.48 -0.78
N LEU A 207 7.85 3.88 -1.93
CA LEU A 207 6.48 3.74 -2.40
C LEU A 207 5.91 2.43 -1.85
N PHE A 208 4.72 2.52 -1.28
CA PHE A 208 4.04 1.39 -0.66
C PHE A 208 2.66 1.20 -1.29
N ASN A 209 2.34 -0.04 -1.67
CA ASN A 209 1.07 -0.33 -2.32
C ASN A 209 0.51 -1.72 -1.98
N ARG A 210 -0.83 -1.79 -2.01
CA ARG A 210 -1.60 -3.04 -1.95
C ARG A 210 -2.19 -3.35 -3.33
N GLN A 211 -2.13 -4.62 -3.72
CA GLN A 211 -2.76 -5.11 -4.95
C GLN A 211 -4.15 -5.69 -4.62
N PRO A 212 -5.18 -5.46 -5.47
CA PRO A 212 -5.18 -4.63 -6.68
C PRO A 212 -5.19 -3.12 -6.36
N SER A 213 -4.40 -2.33 -7.08
CA SER A 213 -4.37 -0.87 -6.92
C SER A 213 -5.42 -0.24 -7.84
N LEU A 214 -6.54 0.20 -7.27
CA LEU A 214 -7.71 0.69 -8.01
C LEU A 214 -7.80 2.21 -8.10
N HIS A 215 -7.12 2.91 -7.21
CA HIS A 215 -7.15 4.37 -7.14
C HIS A 215 -5.76 4.91 -6.81
N GLN A 216 -5.58 6.22 -7.02
CA GLN A 216 -4.29 6.89 -6.81
C GLN A 216 -3.71 6.62 -5.42
N MET A 217 -4.53 6.75 -4.37
CA MET A 217 -4.13 6.53 -2.98
C MET A 217 -3.82 5.06 -2.63
N SER A 218 -4.00 4.11 -3.56
CA SER A 218 -3.54 2.73 -3.38
C SER A 218 -2.01 2.61 -3.50
N ILE A 219 -1.32 3.67 -3.94
CA ILE A 219 0.13 3.83 -3.94
C ILE A 219 0.46 5.16 -3.27
N MET A 220 1.15 5.13 -2.13
CA MET A 220 1.59 6.33 -1.42
C MET A 220 3.05 6.20 -1.01
N ALA A 221 3.69 7.35 -0.81
CA ALA A 221 5.04 7.45 -0.31
C ALA A 221 5.05 7.49 1.22
N HIS A 222 5.91 6.67 1.81
CA HIS A 222 6.14 6.59 3.25
C HIS A 222 7.63 6.81 3.55
N HIS A 223 7.92 7.28 4.75
CA HIS A 223 9.26 7.30 5.31
C HIS A 223 9.55 5.96 5.97
N VAL A 224 10.74 5.43 5.74
CA VAL A 224 11.17 4.17 6.31
C VAL A 224 11.48 4.35 7.78
N ARG A 225 11.05 3.39 8.59
CA ARG A 225 11.56 3.16 9.93
C ARG A 225 11.97 1.72 10.08
N VAL A 226 13.25 1.46 10.25
CA VAL A 226 13.81 0.11 10.32
C VAL A 226 13.49 -0.48 11.69
N LEU A 227 12.77 -1.59 11.69
CA LEU A 227 12.31 -2.27 12.89
C LEU A 227 12.69 -3.75 12.88
N PRO A 228 12.85 -4.37 14.06
CA PRO A 228 13.03 -5.81 14.15
C PRO A 228 11.74 -6.55 13.76
N GLY A 229 11.89 -7.79 13.29
CA GLY A 229 10.79 -8.66 12.86
C GLY A 229 10.87 -9.01 11.38
N LYS A 230 9.74 -9.46 10.82
CA LYS A 230 9.64 -9.94 9.42
C LYS A 230 8.49 -9.31 8.63
N THR A 231 7.62 -8.55 9.29
CA THR A 231 6.44 -7.94 8.69
C THR A 231 6.64 -6.45 8.47
N PHE A 232 5.97 -5.90 7.45
CA PHE A 232 5.83 -4.46 7.32
C PHE A 232 4.88 -3.96 8.40
N ARG A 233 5.21 -2.83 9.04
CA ARG A 233 4.33 -2.23 10.03
C ARG A 233 3.80 -0.90 9.56
N LEU A 234 2.53 -0.64 9.77
CA LEU A 234 1.91 0.63 9.41
C LEU A 234 0.90 1.05 10.46
N HIS A 235 0.67 2.36 10.53
CA HIS A 235 -0.35 2.90 11.40
C HIS A 235 -1.75 2.48 10.89
N PRO A 236 -2.63 1.90 11.74
CA PRO A 236 -3.93 1.35 11.30
C PRO A 236 -4.84 2.36 10.59
N SER A 237 -4.76 3.65 10.94
CA SER A 237 -5.51 4.73 10.28
C SER A 237 -5.19 4.94 8.80
N VAL A 238 -4.08 4.39 8.29
CA VAL A 238 -3.67 4.48 6.88
C VAL A 238 -4.15 3.27 6.05
N CYS A 239 -4.78 2.29 6.70
CA CYS A 239 -5.33 1.13 6.02
C CYS A 239 -6.50 1.41 5.06
N PRO A 240 -7.43 2.37 5.31
CA PRO A 240 -8.57 2.59 4.43
C PRO A 240 -8.19 2.95 2.98
N PRO A 241 -7.23 3.87 2.73
CA PRO A 241 -6.70 4.08 1.37
C PRO A 241 -6.12 2.82 0.71
N TYR A 242 -5.59 1.88 1.46
CA TYR A 242 -5.09 0.63 0.87
C TYR A 242 -6.18 -0.44 0.73
N ASN A 243 -7.37 -0.19 1.30
CA ASN A 243 -8.39 -1.20 1.54
C ASN A 243 -7.79 -2.47 2.17
N ALA A 244 -6.85 -2.27 3.10
CA ALA A 244 -6.07 -3.31 3.73
C ALA A 244 -6.61 -3.65 5.12
N ASP A 245 -6.39 -4.86 5.58
CA ASP A 245 -6.53 -5.24 6.97
C ASP A 245 -5.31 -6.05 7.44
N PHE A 246 -5.41 -6.70 8.59
CA PHE A 246 -4.27 -7.39 9.23
C PHE A 246 -4.54 -8.88 9.42
N ASP A 247 -5.31 -9.51 8.52
CA ASP A 247 -5.69 -10.93 8.58
C ASP A 247 -4.70 -11.87 7.86
N GLY A 248 -3.64 -11.31 7.26
CA GLY A 248 -2.69 -12.03 6.39
C GLY A 248 -2.33 -11.29 5.11
N ASP A 249 -2.93 -10.11 4.89
CA ASP A 249 -2.62 -9.22 3.78
C ASP A 249 -1.11 -8.97 3.59
N GLU A 250 -0.70 -8.98 2.32
CA GLU A 250 0.66 -8.67 1.88
C GLU A 250 0.67 -7.38 1.06
N MET A 251 1.69 -6.55 1.28
CA MET A 251 1.89 -5.31 0.53
C MET A 251 3.28 -5.26 -0.09
N ASN A 252 3.39 -4.53 -1.20
CA ASN A 252 4.65 -4.34 -1.90
C ASN A 252 5.26 -2.99 -1.49
N LEU A 253 6.59 -2.98 -1.43
CA LEU A 253 7.43 -1.81 -1.20
C LEU A 253 8.36 -1.64 -2.39
N HIS A 254 8.48 -0.42 -2.90
CA HIS A 254 9.38 -0.05 -4.00
C HIS A 254 10.27 1.11 -3.56
N VAL A 255 11.57 1.04 -3.85
CA VAL A 255 12.55 2.06 -3.44
C VAL A 255 12.95 2.93 -4.64
N PRO A 256 12.54 4.21 -4.70
CA PRO A 256 12.97 5.14 -5.74
C PRO A 256 14.49 5.33 -5.72
N GLN A 257 15.14 5.06 -6.85
CA GLN A 257 16.60 5.03 -6.95
C GLN A 257 17.22 6.41 -7.24
N SER A 258 16.59 7.23 -8.09
CA SER A 258 17.07 8.58 -8.40
C SER A 258 16.60 9.61 -7.37
N GLU A 259 17.38 10.69 -7.19
CA GLU A 259 16.98 11.82 -6.35
C GLU A 259 15.71 12.50 -6.86
N GLU A 260 15.56 12.63 -8.17
CA GLU A 260 14.35 13.22 -8.79
C GLU A 260 13.09 12.41 -8.45
N ALA A 261 13.16 11.08 -8.52
CA ALA A 261 12.02 10.22 -8.19
C ALA A 261 11.71 10.24 -6.68
N ARG A 262 12.74 10.36 -5.83
CA ARG A 262 12.53 10.59 -4.38
C ARG A 262 11.85 11.93 -4.12
N ALA A 263 12.30 13.00 -4.79
CA ALA A 263 11.70 14.33 -4.67
C ALA A 263 10.24 14.34 -5.15
N GLU A 264 9.93 13.68 -6.26
CA GLU A 264 8.56 13.53 -6.77
C GLU A 264 7.68 12.79 -5.76
N ALA A 265 8.16 11.67 -5.21
CA ALA A 265 7.44 10.91 -4.19
C ALA A 265 7.17 11.74 -2.93
N ILE A 266 8.15 12.53 -2.49
CA ILE A 266 8.02 13.46 -1.35
C ILE A 266 6.99 14.54 -1.63
N LEU A 267 7.03 15.17 -2.80
CA LEU A 267 6.19 16.33 -3.07
C LEU A 267 4.74 15.95 -3.40
N LEU A 268 4.51 14.81 -4.06
CA LEU A 268 3.20 14.47 -4.62
C LEU A 268 2.51 13.30 -3.92
N MET A 269 3.27 12.34 -3.40
CA MET A 269 2.74 11.03 -3.04
C MET A 269 2.72 10.75 -1.54
N ARG A 270 3.25 11.65 -0.69
CA ARG A 270 3.27 11.46 0.77
C ARG A 270 1.87 11.26 1.33
N VAL A 271 1.77 10.47 2.40
CA VAL A 271 0.50 10.12 3.05
C VAL A 271 -0.35 11.35 3.40
N GLN A 272 0.26 12.42 3.92
CA GLN A 272 -0.45 13.66 4.25
C GLN A 272 -1.00 14.40 3.04
N GLU A 273 -0.36 14.32 1.87
CA GLU A 273 -0.87 14.93 0.65
C GLU A 273 -2.05 14.14 0.06
N GLN A 274 -2.23 12.90 0.54
CA GLN A 274 -3.34 12.02 0.19
C GLN A 274 -4.38 11.94 1.32
N LEU A 275 -4.31 12.84 2.32
CA LEU A 275 -5.25 12.86 3.46
C LEU A 275 -6.69 13.06 2.99
N ILE A 276 -6.90 14.00 2.04
CA ILE A 276 -8.22 14.34 1.48
C ILE A 276 -8.40 13.61 0.15
N SER A 277 -9.47 12.83 0.05
CA SER A 277 -9.81 12.11 -1.18
C SER A 277 -10.40 13.06 -2.23
N PRO A 278 -9.88 13.07 -3.47
CA PRO A 278 -10.46 13.88 -4.55
C PRO A 278 -11.83 13.38 -5.01
N ARG A 279 -12.21 12.14 -4.68
CA ARG A 279 -13.50 11.53 -5.08
C ARG A 279 -14.70 12.22 -4.44
N PHE A 280 -14.60 12.55 -3.15
CA PHE A 280 -15.72 13.09 -2.37
C PHE A 280 -15.33 14.32 -1.53
N GLY A 281 -14.07 14.77 -1.62
CA GLY A 281 -13.61 15.99 -0.97
C GLY A 281 -13.63 15.92 0.55
N GLY A 282 -13.30 14.76 1.14
CA GLY A 282 -13.22 14.57 2.59
C GLY A 282 -12.03 13.67 2.98
N PRO A 283 -11.67 13.60 4.27
CA PRO A 283 -10.50 12.87 4.72
C PRO A 283 -10.71 11.37 4.59
N ILE A 284 -9.85 10.66 3.86
CA ILE A 284 -9.90 9.19 3.75
C ILE A 284 -9.10 8.51 4.89
N ILE A 285 -8.13 9.21 5.44
CA ILE A 285 -7.34 8.77 6.61
C ILE A 285 -7.93 9.45 7.85
N GLY A 286 -8.11 8.68 8.92
CA GLY A 286 -8.67 9.18 10.17
C GLY A 286 -8.73 8.12 11.27
N GLY A 287 -9.39 8.45 12.38
CA GLY A 287 -9.67 7.51 13.47
C GLY A 287 -10.55 6.36 13.01
N LEU A 288 -10.22 5.15 13.44
CA LEU A 288 -10.93 3.91 13.11
C LEU A 288 -11.14 3.08 14.37
N ARG A 289 -12.25 2.33 14.43
CA ARG A 289 -12.50 1.29 15.45
C ARG A 289 -12.18 1.81 16.88
N ASP A 290 -11.18 1.24 17.55
CA ASP A 290 -10.75 1.54 18.91
C ASP A 290 -10.42 3.02 19.13
N PHE A 291 -9.87 3.71 18.12
CA PHE A 291 -9.61 5.15 18.22
C PHE A 291 -10.90 5.96 18.34
N ILE A 292 -12.00 5.52 17.73
CA ILE A 292 -13.28 6.21 17.85
C ILE A 292 -13.90 5.93 19.23
N THR A 293 -13.87 4.67 19.67
CA THR A 293 -14.36 4.29 21.01
C THR A 293 -13.59 5.02 22.10
N GLY A 294 -12.26 5.05 22.01
CA GLY A 294 -11.40 5.73 22.97
C GLY A 294 -11.58 7.25 22.94
N ALA A 295 -11.79 7.87 21.78
CA ALA A 295 -12.09 9.29 21.69
C ALA A 295 -13.41 9.65 22.40
N TYR A 296 -14.44 8.83 22.18
CA TYR A 296 -15.73 9.00 22.83
C TYR A 296 -15.60 8.89 24.36
N LEU A 297 -14.96 7.82 24.85
CA LEU A 297 -14.75 7.59 26.27
C LEU A 297 -13.88 8.69 26.90
N LEU A 298 -12.84 9.15 26.22
CA LEU A 298 -11.98 10.23 26.70
C LEU A 298 -12.76 11.55 26.85
N THR A 299 -13.62 11.88 25.89
CA THR A 299 -14.28 13.18 25.81
C THR A 299 -15.69 13.22 26.43
N LYS A 300 -16.13 12.13 27.05
CA LYS A 300 -17.39 12.05 27.80
C LYS A 300 -17.33 12.95 29.04
N ASP A 301 -18.48 13.49 29.46
CA ASP A 301 -18.57 14.51 30.52
C ASP A 301 -18.13 14.01 31.91
N ASP A 302 -18.23 12.71 32.16
CA ASP A 302 -17.84 12.02 33.39
C ASP A 302 -16.35 11.66 33.45
N THR A 303 -15.63 11.76 32.35
CA THR A 303 -14.21 11.42 32.29
C THR A 303 -13.36 12.55 32.86
N THR A 304 -12.71 12.25 33.99
CA THR A 304 -11.77 13.14 34.67
C THR A 304 -10.38 12.52 34.71
N LEU A 305 -9.36 13.39 34.65
CA LEU A 305 -7.95 13.02 34.63
C LEU A 305 -7.22 13.72 35.76
N THR A 306 -6.32 13.00 36.42
CA THR A 306 -5.37 13.59 37.36
C THR A 306 -4.34 14.45 36.62
N LYS A 307 -3.68 15.36 37.34
CA LYS A 307 -2.60 16.19 36.75
C LYS A 307 -1.50 15.33 36.12
N GLN A 308 -1.15 14.21 36.74
CA GLN A 308 -0.10 13.33 36.24
C GLN A 308 -0.53 12.62 34.95
N GLU A 309 -1.74 12.07 34.90
CA GLU A 309 -2.28 11.46 33.68
C GLU A 309 -2.38 12.47 32.54
N PHE A 310 -2.93 13.66 32.82
CA PHE A 310 -3.04 14.73 31.82
C PHE A 310 -1.68 15.10 31.24
N THR A 311 -0.67 15.30 32.10
CA THR A 311 0.67 15.68 31.67
C THR A 311 1.35 14.57 30.87
N ASN A 312 1.21 13.32 31.31
CA ASN A 312 1.77 12.17 30.59
C ASN A 312 1.14 12.02 29.20
N PHE A 313 -0.18 12.16 29.09
CA PHE A 313 -0.85 12.11 27.79
C PHE A 313 -0.46 13.29 26.89
N ALA A 314 -0.40 14.51 27.44
CA ALA A 314 0.06 15.67 26.69
C ALA A 314 1.48 15.47 26.14
N MET A 315 2.39 14.95 26.96
CA MET A 315 3.76 14.60 26.56
C MET A 315 3.78 13.53 25.46
N LEU A 316 2.95 12.47 25.57
CA LEU A 316 2.85 11.43 24.55
C LEU A 316 2.34 11.94 23.21
N GLY A 317 1.41 12.90 23.22
CA GLY A 317 0.96 13.58 22.00
C GLY A 317 1.97 14.58 21.43
N GLY A 318 3.13 14.78 22.08
CA GLY A 318 4.15 15.72 21.63
C GLY A 318 3.82 17.18 21.93
N TYR A 319 3.02 17.47 22.96
CA TYR A 319 2.72 18.83 23.38
C TYR A 319 3.88 19.45 24.17
N ASP A 320 4.29 20.66 23.79
CA ASP A 320 5.40 21.42 24.37
C ASP A 320 4.97 22.74 25.04
N GLY A 321 3.68 23.08 24.99
CA GLY A 321 3.14 24.31 25.53
C GLY A 321 2.86 24.29 27.03
N GLU A 322 2.30 25.41 27.52
CA GLU A 322 1.89 25.53 28.92
C GLU A 322 0.63 24.70 29.22
N ILE A 323 0.68 23.93 30.30
CA ILE A 323 -0.46 23.13 30.76
C ILE A 323 -1.57 24.07 31.25
N PRO A 324 -2.80 23.97 30.73
CA PRO A 324 -3.89 24.85 31.11
C PRO A 324 -4.29 24.67 32.58
N GLU A 325 -5.06 25.62 33.13
CA GLU A 325 -5.62 25.42 34.47
C GLU A 325 -6.67 24.29 34.49
N PRO A 326 -6.74 23.51 35.59
CA PRO A 326 -7.75 22.47 35.75
C PRO A 326 -9.17 23.06 35.84
N LYS A 327 -10.10 22.54 35.04
CA LYS A 327 -11.51 23.02 35.02
C LYS A 327 -12.31 22.60 36.25
N ILE A 328 -11.94 21.49 36.90
CA ILE A 328 -12.66 20.98 38.08
C ILE A 328 -11.77 21.16 39.31
N LYS A 329 -12.17 22.09 40.20
CA LYS A 329 -11.50 22.33 41.49
C LYS A 329 -12.37 21.74 42.61
N ASN A 330 -12.02 20.56 43.10
CA ASN A 330 -12.70 19.90 44.22
C ASN A 330 -11.90 20.08 45.53
N LYS A 331 -12.57 19.90 46.68
CA LYS A 331 -11.91 19.97 48.01
C LYS A 331 -10.73 18.99 48.17
N ASN A 332 -10.72 17.90 47.40
CA ASN A 332 -9.72 16.83 47.48
C ASN A 332 -8.66 16.88 46.36
N GLY A 333 -8.68 17.91 45.50
CA GLY A 333 -7.72 18.04 44.41
C GLY A 333 -8.28 18.76 43.17
N SER A 334 -7.38 19.14 42.27
CA SER A 334 -7.74 19.73 40.97
C SER A 334 -7.68 18.67 39.87
N LEU A 335 -8.76 18.52 39.12
CA LEU A 335 -8.92 17.53 38.06
C LEU A 335 -9.08 18.21 36.70
N TYR A 336 -8.56 17.53 35.68
CA TYR A 336 -8.69 17.91 34.28
C TYR A 336 -9.80 17.10 33.63
N THR A 337 -10.36 17.61 32.54
CA THR A 337 -11.31 16.84 31.72
C THR A 337 -10.62 16.33 30.45
N GLY A 338 -11.07 15.20 29.90
CA GLY A 338 -10.52 14.72 28.63
C GLY A 338 -10.79 15.67 27.46
N LYS A 339 -11.84 16.53 27.55
CA LYS A 339 -12.06 17.62 26.60
C LYS A 339 -10.95 18.67 26.63
N GLN A 340 -10.42 19.00 27.81
CA GLN A 340 -9.25 19.88 27.91
C GLN A 340 -8.04 19.25 27.23
N LEU A 341 -7.83 17.94 27.43
CA LEU A 341 -6.71 17.22 26.82
C LEU A 341 -6.83 17.17 25.29
N PHE A 342 -8.03 17.02 24.75
CA PHE A 342 -8.25 17.12 23.31
C PHE A 342 -7.99 18.55 22.78
N SER A 343 -8.38 19.57 23.57
CA SER A 343 -8.31 20.97 23.18
C SER A 343 -6.88 21.50 23.00
N ILE A 344 -5.91 21.01 23.79
CA ILE A 344 -4.52 21.50 23.70
C ILE A 344 -3.84 21.20 22.36
N PHE A 345 -4.38 20.26 21.56
CA PHE A 345 -3.88 19.91 20.23
C PHE A 345 -4.60 20.66 19.10
N LEU A 346 -5.67 21.39 19.40
CA LEU A 346 -6.37 22.19 18.41
C LEU A 346 -5.67 23.54 18.20
N PRO A 347 -5.72 24.11 16.98
CA PRO A 347 -5.26 25.49 16.76
C PRO A 347 -6.05 26.48 17.61
N SER A 348 -5.39 27.48 18.18
CA SER A 348 -5.97 28.43 19.15
C SER A 348 -7.09 29.32 18.59
N ASP A 349 -7.16 29.49 17.27
CA ASP A 349 -8.20 30.26 16.56
C ASP A 349 -9.26 29.35 15.91
N PHE A 350 -9.19 28.04 16.15
CA PHE A 350 -10.08 27.07 15.51
C PHE A 350 -11.49 27.13 16.09
N ASN A 351 -12.49 27.21 15.21
CA ASN A 351 -13.90 27.29 15.57
C ASN A 351 -14.72 26.34 14.70
N LEU A 352 -15.52 25.47 15.33
CA LEU A 352 -16.37 24.52 14.60
C LEU A 352 -17.59 24.12 15.44
N ILE A 353 -18.74 24.01 14.78
CA ILE A 353 -19.95 23.45 15.36
C ILE A 353 -20.38 22.28 14.48
N LEU A 354 -20.52 21.10 15.07
CA LEU A 354 -21.04 19.92 14.39
C LEU A 354 -21.91 19.08 15.33
N THR A 355 -22.86 18.33 14.78
CA THR A 355 -23.67 17.40 15.57
C THR A 355 -23.05 16.01 15.53
N SER A 356 -22.65 15.49 16.69
CA SER A 356 -22.12 14.12 16.83
C SER A 356 -23.17 13.06 16.42
N LYS A 357 -22.72 11.93 15.90
CA LYS A 357 -23.58 10.75 15.65
C LYS A 357 -24.18 10.24 16.95
N TRP A 358 -23.42 10.28 18.05
CA TRP A 358 -23.93 9.96 19.38
C TRP A 358 -25.14 10.84 19.75
N SER A 359 -25.02 12.16 19.58
CA SER A 359 -26.12 13.08 19.88
C SER A 359 -27.34 12.90 18.97
N LYS A 360 -27.18 12.34 17.76
CA LYS A 360 -28.32 11.98 16.88
C LYS A 360 -29.04 10.73 17.36
N GLY A 361 -28.32 9.79 17.98
CA GLY A 361 -28.86 8.52 18.45
C GLY A 361 -29.53 8.57 19.83
N THR A 362 -29.25 9.59 20.64
CA THR A 362 -29.84 9.73 21.98
C THR A 362 -31.12 10.57 21.96
N ASN A 363 -32.17 10.10 22.64
CA ASN A 363 -33.43 10.85 22.84
C ASN A 363 -33.32 12.03 23.85
N GLY A 364 -32.12 12.32 24.36
CA GLY A 364 -31.86 13.41 25.30
C GLY A 364 -31.66 14.77 24.62
N LYS A 365 -31.35 15.80 25.43
CA LYS A 365 -30.92 17.12 24.91
C LYS A 365 -29.72 16.93 23.99
N ARG A 366 -29.87 17.31 22.72
CA ARG A 366 -28.78 17.25 21.74
C ARG A 366 -27.60 18.09 22.24
N LYS A 367 -26.43 17.46 22.35
CA LYS A 367 -25.17 18.13 22.67
C LYS A 367 -24.31 18.13 21.43
N ASP A 368 -24.38 19.24 20.70
CA ASP A 368 -23.48 19.49 19.58
C ASP A 368 -22.04 19.62 20.10
N ILE A 369 -21.12 19.20 19.25
CA ILE A 369 -19.70 19.44 19.41
C ILE A 369 -19.46 20.90 19.06
N VAL A 370 -19.06 21.67 20.07
CA VAL A 370 -18.79 23.10 19.94
C VAL A 370 -17.33 23.31 20.30
N ILE A 371 -16.54 23.67 19.30
CA ILE A 371 -15.15 24.09 19.45
C ILE A 371 -15.11 25.60 19.25
N LYS A 372 -14.58 26.32 20.24
CA LYS A 372 -14.44 27.77 20.18
C LYS A 372 -13.02 28.17 20.59
N ASN A 373 -12.32 28.89 19.73
CA ASN A 373 -10.93 29.31 19.94
C ASN A 373 -10.02 28.16 20.41
N GLY A 374 -10.07 27.03 19.70
CA GLY A 374 -9.30 25.83 20.04
C GLY A 374 -9.79 25.06 21.27
N GLU A 375 -10.83 25.50 21.97
CA GLU A 375 -11.38 24.78 23.12
C GLU A 375 -12.63 23.98 22.77
N LEU A 376 -12.62 22.68 23.08
CA LEU A 376 -13.80 21.82 23.06
C LEU A 376 -14.70 22.12 24.26
N VAL A 377 -15.72 22.94 24.03
CA VAL A 377 -16.66 23.42 25.06
C VAL A 377 -17.76 22.40 25.36
N SER A 378 -18.33 21.80 24.31
CA SER A 378 -19.49 20.90 24.39
C SER A 378 -19.35 19.72 23.42
N GLY A 379 -20.16 18.68 23.64
CA GLY A 379 -20.22 17.48 22.81
C GLY A 379 -19.16 16.44 23.17
N VAL A 380 -19.18 15.34 22.42
CA VAL A 380 -18.24 14.22 22.53
C VAL A 380 -17.63 13.99 21.15
N ILE A 381 -16.35 13.67 21.11
CA ILE A 381 -15.63 13.37 19.86
C ILE A 381 -15.95 11.94 19.45
N ASP A 382 -16.48 11.78 18.25
CA ASP A 382 -16.85 10.50 17.68
C ASP A 382 -16.41 10.38 16.22
N LYS A 383 -16.96 9.40 15.49
CA LYS A 383 -16.65 9.21 14.07
C LYS A 383 -16.85 10.49 13.25
N SER A 384 -17.90 11.28 13.50
CA SER A 384 -18.14 12.52 12.72
C SER A 384 -17.07 13.60 12.91
N SER A 385 -16.25 13.48 13.96
CA SER A 385 -15.23 14.49 14.32
C SER A 385 -13.85 14.16 13.75
N ILE A 386 -13.37 12.93 13.97
CA ILE A 386 -12.00 12.53 13.59
C ILE A 386 -11.97 11.28 12.71
N GLY A 387 -13.14 10.73 12.37
CA GLY A 387 -13.25 9.47 11.64
C GLY A 387 -12.82 9.58 10.18
N ALA A 388 -12.34 8.46 9.66
CA ALA A 388 -12.11 8.30 8.23
C ALA A 388 -13.43 8.41 7.45
N GLU A 389 -13.34 9.01 6.27
CA GLU A 389 -14.42 9.22 5.29
C GLU A 389 -15.55 10.15 5.77
N GLU A 390 -15.26 11.06 6.71
CA GLU A 390 -16.27 11.98 7.25
C GLU A 390 -15.99 13.42 6.78
N PRO A 391 -16.79 13.94 5.82
CA PRO A 391 -16.70 15.32 5.36
C PRO A 391 -17.05 16.32 6.47
N GLU A 392 -16.56 17.55 6.32
CA GLU A 392 -16.72 18.66 7.29
C GLU A 392 -16.41 18.30 8.76
N SER A 393 -15.61 17.25 8.99
CA SER A 393 -15.12 16.83 10.30
C SER A 393 -14.06 17.78 10.84
N VAL A 394 -13.72 17.67 12.14
CA VAL A 394 -12.66 18.47 12.79
C VAL A 394 -11.36 18.32 12.01
N LEU A 395 -10.98 17.07 11.69
CA LEU A 395 -9.79 16.77 10.90
C LEU A 395 -9.81 17.44 9.53
N HIS A 396 -10.96 17.39 8.85
CA HIS A 396 -11.11 17.96 7.52
C HIS A 396 -10.95 19.49 7.52
N ARG A 397 -11.55 20.17 8.50
CA ARG A 397 -11.45 21.63 8.64
C ARG A 397 -10.03 22.05 9.01
N ILE A 398 -9.34 21.30 9.87
CA ILE A 398 -7.92 21.55 10.15
C ILE A 398 -7.08 21.43 8.87
N ALA A 399 -7.32 20.40 8.06
CA ALA A 399 -6.59 20.21 6.81
C ALA A 399 -6.83 21.35 5.80
N LYS A 400 -8.08 21.82 5.68
CA LYS A 400 -8.44 22.92 4.78
C LYS A 400 -7.91 24.29 5.25
N ASP A 401 -8.08 24.60 6.54
CA ASP A 401 -7.83 25.94 7.06
C ASP A 401 -6.35 26.15 7.43
N TYR A 402 -5.64 25.07 7.80
CA TYR A 402 -4.25 25.14 8.30
C TYR A 402 -3.25 24.27 7.53
N GLY A 403 -3.72 23.46 6.58
CA GLY A 403 -2.88 22.61 5.73
C GLY A 403 -2.73 21.17 6.22
N ASN A 404 -2.33 20.30 5.29
CA ASN A 404 -2.23 18.85 5.48
C ASN A 404 -1.22 18.44 6.55
N GLU A 405 -0.08 19.12 6.64
CA GLU A 405 0.96 18.84 7.66
C GLU A 405 0.46 19.05 9.09
N LYS A 406 -0.31 20.14 9.32
CA LYS A 406 -0.92 20.39 10.63
C LYS A 406 -2.01 19.38 10.95
N ALA A 407 -2.83 18.98 9.97
CA ALA A 407 -3.82 17.93 10.14
C ALA A 407 -3.21 16.57 10.46
N LYS A 408 -2.11 16.20 9.78
CA LYS A 408 -1.33 14.99 10.06
C LYS A 408 -0.78 15.01 11.49
N THR A 409 -0.15 16.11 11.88
CA THR A 409 0.42 16.29 13.23
C THR A 409 -0.65 16.16 14.30
N PHE A 410 -1.76 16.89 14.14
CA PHE A 410 -2.93 16.79 15.01
C PHE A 410 -3.44 15.34 15.13
N LEU A 411 -3.60 14.66 14.01
CA LEU A 411 -4.11 13.30 13.98
C LEU A 411 -3.16 12.31 14.68
N ASN A 412 -1.86 12.38 14.41
CA ASN A 412 -0.85 11.58 15.12
C ASN A 412 -0.91 11.77 16.63
N SER A 413 -0.90 13.03 17.09
CA SER A 413 -0.93 13.39 18.52
C SER A 413 -2.17 12.86 19.22
N ILE A 414 -3.34 13.01 18.59
CA ILE A 414 -4.60 12.56 19.17
C ILE A 414 -4.70 11.04 19.17
N LEU A 415 -4.29 10.36 18.11
CA LEU A 415 -4.41 8.89 18.02
C LEU A 415 -3.50 8.18 19.03
N ILE A 416 -2.28 8.64 19.26
CA ILE A 416 -1.39 8.03 20.26
C ILE A 416 -1.93 8.22 21.68
N ILE A 417 -2.52 9.38 21.99
CA ILE A 417 -3.18 9.65 23.27
C ILE A 417 -4.37 8.74 23.46
N ILE A 418 -5.25 8.66 22.46
CA ILE A 418 -6.45 7.83 22.55
C ILE A 418 -6.05 6.36 22.73
N LYS A 419 -5.06 5.88 21.97
CA LYS A 419 -4.54 4.53 22.11
C LYS A 419 -4.03 4.28 23.52
N GLN A 420 -3.28 5.19 24.12
CA GLN A 420 -2.78 5.00 25.49
C GLN A 420 -3.91 5.08 26.52
N PHE A 421 -4.86 6.00 26.33
CA PHE A 421 -6.03 6.16 27.20
C PHE A 421 -6.89 4.90 27.21
N ILE A 422 -7.29 4.37 26.04
CA ILE A 422 -8.12 3.17 25.98
C ILE A 422 -7.39 1.93 26.50
N THR A 423 -6.06 1.87 26.32
CA THR A 423 -5.22 0.80 26.91
C THR A 423 -5.28 0.83 28.43
N ASN A 424 -5.24 2.03 29.04
CA ASN A 424 -5.31 2.18 30.49
C ASN A 424 -6.75 2.00 31.02
N TYR A 425 -7.75 2.47 30.28
CA TYR A 425 -9.16 2.39 30.64
C TYR A 425 -9.66 0.94 30.60
N GLY A 426 -9.24 0.18 29.58
CA GLY A 426 -9.72 -1.17 29.31
C GLY A 426 -11.12 -1.16 28.68
N PHE A 427 -11.27 -1.82 27.54
CA PHE A 427 -12.56 -1.95 26.87
C PHE A 427 -12.78 -3.39 26.42
N SER A 428 -13.94 -3.93 26.74
CA SER A 428 -14.37 -5.28 26.38
C SER A 428 -15.90 -5.30 26.31
N TYR A 429 -16.44 -6.29 25.63
CA TYR A 429 -17.86 -6.62 25.68
C TYR A 429 -18.02 -8.13 25.79
N GLY A 430 -19.03 -8.56 26.53
CA GLY A 430 -19.33 -9.96 26.79
C GLY A 430 -20.65 -10.39 26.17
N TYR A 431 -21.00 -11.66 26.38
CA TYR A 431 -22.29 -12.20 25.98
C TYR A 431 -23.46 -11.47 26.66
N SER A 432 -23.30 -11.06 27.91
CA SER A 432 -24.31 -10.31 28.66
C SER A 432 -24.68 -8.95 28.04
N ASP A 433 -23.76 -8.32 27.30
CA ASP A 433 -24.05 -7.05 26.60
C ASP A 433 -24.92 -7.28 25.36
N LEU A 434 -25.06 -8.53 24.92
CA LEU A 434 -25.94 -8.95 23.82
C LEU A 434 -27.29 -9.48 24.32
N GLU A 435 -27.45 -9.65 25.64
CA GLU A 435 -28.67 -10.15 26.24
C GLU A 435 -29.70 -9.02 26.34
N LEU A 436 -30.86 -9.23 25.72
CA LEU A 436 -31.97 -8.29 25.76
C LEU A 436 -32.78 -8.49 27.05
N SER A 437 -33.40 -7.43 27.56
CA SER A 437 -34.35 -7.57 28.65
C SER A 437 -35.55 -8.42 28.21
N ASP A 438 -36.12 -9.22 29.11
CA ASP A 438 -37.30 -10.05 28.80
C ASP A 438 -38.45 -9.23 28.22
N LYS A 439 -38.63 -8.01 28.75
CA LYS A 439 -39.63 -7.05 28.25
C LYS A 439 -39.40 -6.67 26.79
N ASP A 440 -38.16 -6.36 26.41
CA ASP A 440 -37.84 -6.00 25.02
C ASP A 440 -37.94 -7.21 24.10
N ARG A 441 -37.58 -8.40 24.59
CA ARG A 441 -37.71 -9.66 23.85
C ARG A 441 -39.17 -10.01 23.59
N GLU A 442 -40.04 -9.89 24.58
CA GLU A 442 -41.49 -10.08 24.41
C GLU A 442 -42.06 -9.09 23.40
N ALA A 443 -41.69 -7.80 23.50
CA ALA A 443 -42.13 -6.78 22.55
C ALA A 443 -41.72 -7.11 21.11
N ILE A 444 -40.49 -7.58 20.90
CA ILE A 444 -40.01 -8.05 19.58
C ILE A 444 -40.82 -9.24 19.09
N LEU A 445 -41.12 -10.22 19.95
CA LEU A 445 -41.91 -11.40 19.56
C LEU A 445 -43.36 -11.05 19.23
N THR A 446 -43.96 -10.11 19.95
CA THR A 446 -45.30 -9.59 19.63
C THR A 446 -45.31 -8.90 18.26
N ASP A 447 -44.34 -8.02 18.00
CA ASP A 447 -44.25 -7.30 16.71
C ASP A 447 -43.99 -8.26 15.53
N LEU A 448 -43.16 -9.29 15.74
CA LEU A 448 -42.95 -10.37 14.77
C LEU A 448 -44.27 -11.11 14.48
N GLN A 449 -45.01 -11.50 15.52
CA GLN A 449 -46.27 -12.22 15.35
C GLN A 449 -47.30 -11.38 14.60
N GLU A 450 -47.49 -10.12 14.98
CA GLU A 450 -48.40 -9.21 14.27
C GLU A 450 -48.02 -9.05 12.80
N THR A 451 -46.72 -9.03 12.50
CA THR A 451 -46.22 -8.93 11.12
C THR A 451 -46.50 -10.22 10.35
N TYR A 452 -46.29 -11.39 10.95
CA TYR A 452 -46.64 -12.67 10.33
C TYR A 452 -48.15 -12.80 10.07
N ASP A 453 -48.98 -12.35 11.00
CA ASP A 453 -50.44 -12.36 10.86
C ASP A 453 -50.88 -11.46 9.70
N LYS A 454 -50.34 -10.23 9.61
CA LYS A 454 -50.58 -9.31 8.48
C LYS A 454 -50.19 -9.92 7.15
N VAL A 455 -49.03 -10.58 7.07
CA VAL A 455 -48.58 -11.27 5.85
C VAL A 455 -49.50 -12.43 5.51
N GLY A 456 -49.91 -13.23 6.51
CA GLY A 456 -50.85 -14.33 6.35
C GLY A 456 -52.22 -13.88 5.83
N ASP A 457 -52.73 -12.75 6.32
CA ASP A 457 -53.97 -12.14 5.85
C ASP A 457 -53.85 -11.70 4.39
N ILE A 458 -52.76 -11.05 4.00
CA ILE A 458 -52.50 -10.64 2.61
C ILE A 458 -52.42 -11.86 1.68
N ILE A 459 -51.71 -12.91 2.09
CA ILE A 459 -51.60 -14.16 1.31
C ILE A 459 -52.99 -14.79 1.15
N SER A 460 -53.77 -14.85 2.22
CA SER A 460 -55.12 -15.42 2.22
C SER A 460 -56.08 -14.62 1.35
N GLN A 461 -55.99 -13.29 1.36
CA GLN A 461 -56.75 -12.43 0.45
C GLN A 461 -56.38 -12.71 -1.01
N LYS A 462 -55.08 -12.85 -1.32
CA LYS A 462 -54.64 -13.12 -2.69
C LYS A 462 -55.05 -14.51 -3.20
N ILE A 463 -55.02 -15.52 -2.34
CA ILE A 463 -55.51 -16.87 -2.67
C ILE A 463 -57.02 -16.87 -2.92
N ARG A 464 -57.79 -16.01 -2.24
CA ARG A 464 -59.25 -15.87 -2.48
C ARG A 464 -59.60 -15.11 -3.77
N GLU A 465 -58.68 -14.31 -4.30
CA GLU A 465 -58.84 -13.59 -5.57
C GLU A 465 -58.48 -14.43 -6.81
N LEU A 466 -57.73 -15.52 -6.62
CA LEU A 466 -57.39 -16.52 -7.64
C LEU A 466 -58.45 -17.62 -7.69
#